data_AF-A0A9P8PVZ4-F1
#
_entry.id   AF-A0A9P8PVZ4-F1
#
_cell.length_a   1.000
_cell.length_b   1.000
_cell.length_c   1.000
_cell.angle_alpha   90.00
_cell.angle_beta   90.00
_cell.angle_gamma   90.00
#
_symmetry.space_group_name_H-M   'P 1'
#
loop_
_entity.id
_entity.type
_entity.pdbx_description
1 polymer ?
#
loop_
_entity_poly.entity_id
_entity_poly.type
_entity_poly.pdbx_seq_one_letter_code
_entity_poly.pdbx_strand_id
1 'polypeptide(L)'
;QAEVDAKVAEYEKYTSLEMIEISFTAVTGIDLSVYDWDEIVEPKGKSNAMKSATESILNRGGKKNTKREILQSYNKYGLFGDPFIGTPDKVVDELEKWVDEYDIDGFNLGFKAVWPDNLEDIVDLIIPELQKRGLFWKDYPVKGGTFRENTFGKGQTFLHEDHPAYALRWQEGVSKEEFEKNLKAHEEERLARRS
;
A
#
# COMPACT_ATOMS: atom_id res chain seq x y z
N GLN A 1 -11.77 11.55 20.84
CA GLN A 1 -10.39 12.08 20.84
C GLN A 1 -9.57 11.51 21.99
N ALA A 2 -9.95 11.69 23.26
CA ALA A 2 -9.18 11.14 24.39
C ALA A 2 -8.90 9.62 24.31
N GLU A 3 -9.86 8.83 23.84
CA GLU A 3 -9.68 7.38 23.60
C GLU A 3 -8.68 7.08 22.49
N VAL A 4 -8.71 7.84 21.39
CA VAL A 4 -7.75 7.75 20.28
C VAL A 4 -6.34 8.04 20.81
N ASP A 5 -6.19 9.14 21.55
CA ASP A 5 -4.90 9.56 22.10
C ASP A 5 -4.36 8.52 23.11
N ALA A 6 -5.24 7.93 23.92
CA ALA A 6 -4.87 6.87 24.84
C ALA A 6 -4.40 5.60 24.11
N LYS A 7 -5.09 5.20 23.02
CA LYS A 7 -4.73 4.06 22.19
C LYS A 7 -3.39 4.25 21.49
N VAL A 8 -3.13 5.45 20.95
CA VAL A 8 -1.82 5.80 20.39
C VAL A 8 -0.72 5.71 21.44
N ALA A 9 -0.93 6.34 22.60
CA ALA A 9 0.05 6.32 23.69
C ALA A 9 0.30 4.90 24.24
N GLU A 10 -0.69 4.02 24.18
CA GLU A 10 -0.52 2.61 24.53
C GLU A 10 0.35 1.88 23.50
N TYR A 11 0.07 2.03 22.21
CA TYR A 11 0.84 1.39 21.14
C TYR A 11 2.29 1.87 21.06
N GLU A 12 2.54 3.14 21.37
CA GLU A 12 3.90 3.68 21.47
C GLU A 12 4.75 2.96 22.52
N LYS A 13 4.16 2.42 23.60
CA LYS A 13 4.90 1.67 24.64
C LYS A 13 5.49 0.36 24.13
N TYR A 14 4.88 -0.23 23.10
CA TYR A 14 5.32 -1.50 22.50
C TYR A 14 6.31 -1.30 21.35
N THR A 15 6.67 -0.05 21.06
CA THR A 15 7.57 0.30 19.97
C THR A 15 9.03 0.03 20.36
N SER A 16 9.74 -0.77 19.57
CA SER A 16 11.19 -1.00 19.72
C SER A 16 11.97 -0.30 18.61
N LEU A 17 12.80 0.68 18.97
CA LEU A 17 13.67 1.39 18.02
C LEU A 17 14.65 0.46 17.30
N GLU A 18 15.11 -0.60 17.97
CA GLU A 18 15.96 -1.62 17.36
C GLU A 18 15.22 -2.39 16.26
N MET A 19 13.97 -2.80 16.52
CA MET A 19 13.15 -3.48 15.50
C MET A 19 12.82 -2.57 14.32
N ILE A 20 12.58 -1.29 14.58
CA ILE A 20 12.39 -0.26 13.55
C ILE A 20 13.63 -0.13 12.69
N GLU A 21 14.83 -0.12 13.29
CA GLU A 21 16.10 -0.03 12.59
C GLU A 21 16.35 -1.25 11.68
N ILE A 22 16.08 -2.46 12.19
CA ILE A 22 16.15 -3.70 11.42
C ILE A 22 15.16 -3.65 10.25
N SER A 23 13.92 -3.25 10.49
CA SER A 23 12.90 -3.11 9.45
C SER A 23 13.32 -2.09 8.38
N PHE A 24 13.82 -0.93 8.79
CA PHE A 24 14.30 0.10 7.86
C PHE A 24 15.44 -0.43 7.00
N THR A 25 16.41 -1.12 7.60
CA THR A 25 17.55 -1.72 6.89
C THR A 25 17.08 -2.78 5.91
N ALA A 26 16.15 -3.65 6.31
CA ALA A 26 15.62 -4.71 5.47
C ALA A 26 14.88 -4.16 4.24
N VAL A 27 14.12 -3.07 4.38
CA VAL A 27 13.36 -2.50 3.26
C VAL A 27 14.22 -1.61 2.36
N THR A 28 15.10 -0.80 2.95
CA THR A 28 15.86 0.21 2.21
C THR A 28 17.23 -0.29 1.74
N GLY A 29 17.78 -1.30 2.40
CA GLY A 29 19.17 -1.75 2.24
C GLY A 29 20.21 -0.83 2.86
N ILE A 30 19.81 0.19 3.62
CA ILE A 30 20.72 1.11 4.31
C ILE A 30 20.92 0.61 5.74
N ASP A 31 22.13 0.20 6.06
CA ASP A 31 22.51 -0.17 7.42
C ASP A 31 22.70 1.08 8.28
N LEU A 32 21.78 1.30 9.22
CA LEU A 32 21.85 2.43 10.16
C LEU A 32 22.73 2.14 11.38
N SER A 33 23.19 0.90 11.58
CA SER A 33 23.95 0.52 12.77
C SER A 33 25.36 1.11 12.78
N VAL A 34 25.85 1.53 11.61
CA VAL A 34 27.15 2.16 11.42
C VAL A 34 27.17 3.66 11.77
N TYR A 35 26.01 4.25 12.06
CA TYR A 35 25.87 5.67 12.42
C TYR A 35 25.54 5.85 13.89
N ASP A 36 26.07 6.91 14.50
CA ASP A 36 25.66 7.35 15.83
C ASP A 36 24.24 7.96 15.81
N TRP A 37 23.56 7.95 16.97
CA TRP A 37 22.15 8.36 17.07
C TRP A 37 21.86 9.76 16.53
N ASP A 38 22.75 10.71 16.79
CA ASP A 38 22.58 12.11 16.41
C ASP A 38 23.50 12.51 15.23
N GLU A 39 24.07 11.51 14.54
CA GLU A 39 24.84 11.68 13.31
C GLU A 39 23.91 11.78 12.10
N ILE A 40 24.23 12.69 11.17
CA ILE A 40 23.54 12.82 9.88
C ILE A 40 23.81 11.57 9.04
N VAL A 41 22.75 10.93 8.56
CA VAL A 41 22.87 9.71 7.75
C VAL A 41 23.12 10.06 6.29
N GLU A 42 24.32 9.75 5.81
CA GLU A 42 24.73 9.86 4.40
C GLU A 42 25.16 8.48 3.86
N PRO A 43 24.26 7.70 3.25
CA PRO A 43 24.58 6.36 2.76
C PRO A 43 25.60 6.40 1.62
N LYS A 44 26.63 5.56 1.68
CA LYS A 44 27.64 5.43 0.60
C LYS A 44 27.13 4.67 -0.65
N GLY A 45 25.82 4.43 -0.76
CA GLY A 45 25.19 3.69 -1.84
C GLY A 45 23.72 4.06 -2.02
N LYS A 46 23.13 3.65 -3.14
CA LYS A 46 21.70 3.86 -3.40
C LYS A 46 20.89 2.73 -2.76
N SER A 47 19.70 3.08 -2.28
CA SER A 47 18.72 2.11 -1.79
C SER A 47 18.39 1.07 -2.88
N ASN A 48 18.30 -0.20 -2.48
CA ASN A 48 18.04 -1.32 -3.38
C ASN A 48 16.55 -1.43 -3.80
N ALA A 49 15.64 -0.85 -3.01
CA ALA A 49 14.21 -0.81 -3.27
C ALA A 49 13.63 0.55 -2.83
N MET A 50 12.53 1.00 -3.43
CA MET A 50 11.78 2.19 -2.96
C MET A 50 12.60 3.48 -2.83
N LYS A 51 13.54 3.72 -3.77
CA LYS A 51 14.51 4.84 -3.75
C LYS A 51 13.89 6.19 -3.39
N SER A 52 12.80 6.59 -4.05
CA SER A 52 12.15 7.88 -3.79
C SER A 52 11.57 7.98 -2.38
N ALA A 53 10.99 6.90 -1.84
CA ALA A 53 10.46 6.87 -0.49
C ALA A 53 11.60 6.90 0.55
N THR A 54 12.67 6.16 0.32
CA THR A 54 13.87 6.19 1.14
C THR A 54 14.49 7.59 1.16
N GLU A 55 14.67 8.22 0.01
CA GLU A 55 15.18 9.59 -0.11
C GLU A 55 14.27 10.62 0.59
N SER A 56 12.95 10.45 0.49
CA SER A 56 11.97 11.28 1.18
C SER A 56 12.11 11.21 2.71
N ILE A 57 12.39 10.04 3.27
CA ILE A 57 12.65 9.91 4.72
C ILE A 57 13.98 10.52 5.12
N LEU A 58 15.06 10.18 4.38
CA LEU A 58 16.41 10.69 4.68
C LEU A 58 16.47 12.23 4.65
N ASN A 59 15.66 12.85 3.79
CA ASN A 59 15.64 14.29 3.57
C ASN A 59 14.33 14.98 4.01
N ARG A 60 13.52 14.32 4.84
CA ARG A 60 12.21 14.81 5.27
C ARG A 60 12.33 16.18 5.93
N GLY A 61 11.41 17.09 5.60
CA GLY A 61 11.45 18.48 6.08
C GLY A 61 12.48 19.36 5.34
N GLY A 62 13.04 18.89 4.22
CA GLY A 62 13.97 19.66 3.40
C GLY A 62 15.39 19.73 3.96
N LYS A 63 15.75 18.81 4.87
CA LYS A 63 17.08 18.72 5.48
C LYS A 63 17.54 17.27 5.56
N LYS A 64 18.86 17.05 5.62
CA LYS A 64 19.42 15.73 5.94
C LYS A 64 19.15 15.43 7.42
N ASN A 65 18.61 14.24 7.68
CA ASN A 65 18.18 13.83 9.02
C ASN A 65 19.21 12.96 9.72
N THR A 66 19.20 13.01 11.06
CA THR A 66 19.99 12.11 11.90
C THR A 66 19.40 10.70 11.96
N LYS A 67 20.18 9.71 12.41
CA LYS A 67 19.67 8.35 12.66
C LYS A 67 18.41 8.37 13.53
N ARG A 68 18.42 9.16 14.62
CA ARG A 68 17.27 9.33 15.53
C ARG A 68 16.04 9.87 14.81
N GLU A 69 16.21 10.95 14.03
CA GLU A 69 15.11 11.58 13.29
C GLU A 69 14.53 10.63 12.24
N ILE A 70 15.38 9.87 11.55
CA ILE A 70 14.98 8.85 10.57
C ILE A 70 14.15 7.75 11.23
N LEU A 71 14.62 7.19 12.35
CA LEU A 71 13.92 6.10 13.04
C LEU A 71 12.59 6.57 13.64
N GLN A 72 12.53 7.77 14.22
CA GLN A 72 11.29 8.36 14.72
C GLN A 72 10.28 8.60 13.58
N SER A 73 10.76 9.15 12.47
CA SER A 73 9.97 9.40 11.26
C SER A 73 9.45 8.09 10.64
N TYR A 74 10.31 7.09 10.47
CA TYR A 74 9.94 5.79 9.91
C TYR A 74 9.00 5.01 10.83
N ASN A 75 9.16 5.11 12.14
CA ASN A 75 8.20 4.55 13.09
C ASN A 75 6.82 5.16 12.88
N LYS A 76 6.73 6.49 12.88
CA LYS A 76 5.46 7.21 12.80
C LYS A 76 4.78 7.04 11.44
N TYR A 77 5.55 7.07 10.35
CA TYR A 77 5.01 7.25 8.99
C TYR A 77 5.31 6.07 8.04
N GLY A 78 6.13 5.10 8.47
CA GLY A 78 6.71 4.14 7.53
C GLY A 78 7.36 4.80 6.31
N LEU A 79 7.28 4.11 5.17
CA LEU A 79 7.78 4.60 3.88
C LEU A 79 6.79 5.46 3.10
N PHE A 80 5.48 5.27 3.34
CA PHE A 80 4.46 5.74 2.42
C PHE A 80 3.61 6.90 2.93
N GLY A 81 3.78 7.35 4.18
CA GLY A 81 3.16 8.58 4.65
C GLY A 81 2.43 8.45 5.97
N ASP A 82 1.62 9.45 6.28
CA ASP A 82 1.05 9.60 7.61
C ASP A 82 -0.05 8.56 7.88
N PRO A 83 -0.06 7.94 9.08
CA PRO A 83 -1.18 7.10 9.47
C PRO A 83 -2.42 7.97 9.69
N PHE A 84 -3.58 7.48 9.28
CA PHE A 84 -4.86 8.09 9.61
C PHE A 84 -5.16 7.84 11.09
N ILE A 85 -5.04 8.87 11.92
CA ILE A 85 -5.26 8.81 13.37
C ILE A 85 -6.35 9.80 13.74
N GLY A 86 -7.51 9.30 14.15
CA GLY A 86 -8.62 10.16 14.51
C GLY A 86 -9.83 9.39 15.00
N THR A 87 -10.90 10.12 15.28
CA THR A 87 -12.22 9.53 15.45
C THR A 87 -12.76 9.04 14.10
N PRO A 88 -13.72 8.11 14.07
CA PRO A 88 -14.18 7.50 12.81
C PRO A 88 -14.61 8.52 11.75
N ASP A 89 -15.34 9.56 12.17
CA ASP A 89 -15.76 10.69 11.33
C ASP A 89 -14.57 11.42 10.71
N LYS A 90 -13.55 11.77 11.51
CA LYS A 90 -12.35 12.47 11.03
C LYS A 90 -11.53 11.63 10.07
N VAL A 91 -11.38 10.33 10.37
CA VAL A 91 -10.66 9.41 9.49
C VAL A 91 -11.39 9.30 8.15
N VAL A 92 -12.72 9.15 8.16
CA VAL A 92 -13.50 9.09 6.93
C VAL A 92 -13.45 10.42 6.16
N ASP A 93 -13.47 11.58 6.84
CA ASP A 93 -13.28 12.88 6.20
C ASP A 93 -11.93 12.96 5.46
N GLU A 94 -10.86 12.45 6.05
CA GLU A 94 -9.53 12.42 5.41
C GLU A 94 -9.48 11.43 4.24
N LEU A 95 -10.08 10.24 4.37
CA LEU A 95 -10.16 9.26 3.28
C LEU A 95 -10.95 9.82 2.08
N GLU A 96 -12.09 10.45 2.34
CA GLU A 96 -12.93 11.11 1.32
C GLU A 96 -12.16 12.23 0.61
N LYS A 97 -11.48 13.09 1.38
CA LYS A 97 -10.61 14.13 0.82
C LYS A 97 -9.54 13.55 -0.12
N TRP A 98 -8.91 12.43 0.24
CA TRP A 98 -7.90 11.83 -0.60
C TRP A 98 -8.46 11.28 -1.91
N VAL A 99 -9.65 10.67 -1.86
CA VAL A 99 -10.36 10.21 -3.07
C VAL A 99 -10.68 11.40 -3.97
N ASP A 100 -11.25 12.46 -3.40
CA ASP A 100 -11.69 13.64 -4.17
C ASP A 100 -10.52 14.47 -4.74
N GLU A 101 -9.42 14.64 -3.99
CA GLU A 101 -8.28 15.48 -4.40
C GLU A 101 -7.28 14.73 -5.29
N TYR A 102 -7.11 13.42 -5.10
CA TYR A 102 -6.06 12.64 -5.76
C TYR A 102 -6.57 11.59 -6.75
N ASP A 103 -7.89 11.46 -6.93
CA ASP A 103 -8.53 10.54 -7.88
C ASP A 103 -8.08 9.09 -7.67
N ILE A 104 -8.08 8.65 -6.40
CA ILE A 104 -7.72 7.28 -6.02
C ILE A 104 -8.96 6.40 -5.88
N ASP A 105 -8.90 5.17 -6.40
CA ASP A 105 -10.03 4.22 -6.36
C ASP A 105 -10.18 3.49 -5.02
N GLY A 106 -9.14 3.50 -4.18
CA GLY A 106 -9.16 2.79 -2.91
C GLY A 106 -7.82 2.77 -2.18
N PHE A 107 -7.85 2.15 -0.99
CA PHE A 107 -6.74 2.14 -0.05
C PHE A 107 -6.22 0.72 0.18
N ASN A 108 -4.90 0.59 0.23
CA ASN A 108 -4.26 -0.60 0.78
C ASN A 108 -3.92 -0.35 2.26
N LEU A 109 -4.69 -0.95 3.15
CA LEU A 109 -4.63 -0.69 4.59
C LEU A 109 -3.49 -1.52 5.22
N GLY A 110 -2.42 -0.83 5.61
CA GLY A 110 -1.29 -1.42 6.33
C GLY A 110 -1.52 -1.48 7.83
N PHE A 111 -1.58 -2.68 8.40
CA PHE A 111 -1.72 -2.88 9.84
C PHE A 111 -0.34 -2.86 10.52
N LYS A 112 -0.01 -1.73 11.16
CA LYS A 112 1.30 -1.53 11.79
C LYS A 112 1.31 -1.69 13.31
N ALA A 113 0.20 -1.38 13.98
CA ALA A 113 0.19 -1.28 15.43
C ALA A 113 -0.14 -2.61 16.09
N VAL A 114 -1.36 -3.12 15.93
CA VAL A 114 -1.80 -4.37 16.56
C VAL A 114 -2.72 -5.15 15.62
N TRP A 115 -2.47 -6.45 15.51
CA TRP A 115 -3.35 -7.37 14.80
C TRP A 115 -3.93 -8.37 15.81
N PRO A 116 -5.25 -8.63 15.81
CA PRO A 116 -6.26 -8.19 14.83
C PRO A 116 -6.98 -6.86 15.15
N ASP A 117 -6.73 -6.23 16.30
CA ASP A 117 -7.50 -5.08 16.81
C ASP A 117 -7.68 -3.93 15.79
N ASN A 118 -6.64 -3.60 15.02
CA ASN A 118 -6.75 -2.54 14.00
C ASN A 118 -7.70 -2.90 12.84
N LEU A 119 -7.89 -4.19 12.53
CA LEU A 119 -8.88 -4.61 11.55
C LEU A 119 -10.30 -4.49 12.12
N GLU A 120 -10.47 -4.84 13.40
CA GLU A 120 -11.77 -4.72 14.10
C GLU A 120 -12.22 -3.27 14.15
N ASP A 121 -11.35 -2.32 14.49
CA ASP A 121 -11.69 -0.88 14.44
C ASP A 121 -12.20 -0.44 13.07
N ILE A 122 -11.58 -0.95 11.99
CA ILE A 122 -11.98 -0.57 10.63
C ILE A 122 -13.36 -1.16 10.32
N VAL A 123 -13.54 -2.46 10.59
CA VAL A 123 -14.80 -3.15 10.31
C VAL A 123 -15.96 -2.59 11.16
N ASP A 124 -15.72 -2.29 12.43
CA ASP A 124 -16.77 -1.92 13.38
C ASP A 124 -17.02 -0.42 13.45
N LEU A 125 -16.01 0.42 13.15
CA LEU A 125 -16.12 1.89 13.28
C LEU A 125 -16.05 2.61 11.93
N ILE A 126 -15.12 2.25 11.06
CA ILE A 126 -14.87 2.98 9.80
C ILE A 126 -15.84 2.57 8.69
N ILE A 127 -16.03 1.26 8.48
CA ILE A 127 -16.92 0.73 7.42
C ILE A 127 -18.37 1.23 7.60
N PRO A 128 -18.97 1.25 8.79
CA PRO A 128 -20.32 1.79 8.97
C PRO A 128 -20.43 3.28 8.62
N GLU A 129 -19.42 4.08 8.95
CA GLU A 129 -19.39 5.51 8.63
C GLU A 129 -19.22 5.73 7.11
N LEU A 130 -18.35 4.97 6.44
CA LEU A 130 -18.24 4.98 4.98
C LEU A 130 -19.57 4.58 4.31
N GLN A 131 -20.24 3.55 4.80
CA GLN A 131 -21.55 3.12 4.28
C GLN A 131 -22.65 4.16 4.50
N LYS A 132 -22.62 4.87 5.62
CA LYS A 132 -23.56 5.95 5.93
C LYS A 132 -23.42 7.13 4.96
N ARG A 133 -22.19 7.40 4.52
CA ARG A 133 -21.87 8.42 3.50
C ARG A 133 -22.05 7.93 2.06
N GLY A 134 -22.32 6.65 1.86
CA GLY A 134 -22.46 6.06 0.52
C GLY A 134 -21.12 5.83 -0.19
N LEU A 135 -19.99 5.91 0.52
CA LEU A 135 -18.64 5.72 0.01
C LEU A 135 -18.22 4.25 -0.04
N PHE A 136 -18.95 3.38 0.67
CA PHE A 136 -18.68 1.93 0.67
C PHE A 136 -19.97 1.13 0.48
N TRP A 137 -19.84 -0.01 -0.19
CA TRP A 137 -20.98 -0.89 -0.46
C TRP A 137 -21.54 -1.49 0.85
N LYS A 138 -22.82 -1.87 0.85
CA LYS A 138 -23.44 -2.61 1.96
C LYS A 138 -23.34 -4.13 1.80
N ASP A 139 -23.17 -4.58 0.57
CA ASP A 139 -23.03 -5.97 0.19
C ASP A 139 -22.27 -6.02 -1.14
N TYR A 140 -21.73 -7.17 -1.50
CA TYR A 140 -21.04 -7.37 -2.76
C TYR A 140 -21.95 -7.03 -3.96
N PRO A 141 -21.52 -6.14 -4.88
CA PRO A 141 -22.31 -5.75 -6.05
C PRO A 141 -22.76 -6.92 -6.91
N VAL A 142 -21.92 -7.96 -7.02
CA VAL A 142 -22.21 -9.19 -7.76
C VAL A 142 -22.12 -10.38 -6.82
N LYS A 143 -23.26 -10.73 -6.21
CA LYS A 143 -23.36 -11.90 -5.31
C LYS A 143 -22.97 -13.18 -6.02
N GLY A 144 -22.00 -13.90 -5.45
CA GLY A 144 -21.44 -15.12 -6.05
C GLY A 144 -20.58 -14.89 -7.30
N GLY A 145 -20.33 -13.63 -7.66
CA GLY A 145 -19.44 -13.24 -8.76
C GLY A 145 -17.97 -13.31 -8.37
N THR A 146 -17.11 -13.17 -9.37
CA THR A 146 -15.65 -13.11 -9.17
C THR A 146 -15.21 -11.80 -8.51
N PHE A 147 -13.98 -11.75 -8.00
CA PHE A 147 -13.39 -10.50 -7.51
C PHE A 147 -13.43 -9.40 -8.58
N ARG A 148 -13.08 -9.74 -9.83
CA ARG A 148 -13.10 -8.80 -10.95
C ARG A 148 -14.49 -8.25 -11.22
N GLU A 149 -15.53 -9.06 -11.15
CA GLU A 149 -16.90 -8.58 -11.34
C GLU A 149 -17.35 -7.63 -10.23
N ASN A 150 -16.89 -7.84 -9.00
CA ASN A 150 -17.18 -6.94 -7.89
C ASN A 150 -16.42 -5.61 -8.00
N THR A 151 -15.26 -5.59 -8.68
CA THR A 151 -14.46 -4.37 -8.90
C THR A 151 -14.84 -3.62 -10.18
N PHE A 152 -15.03 -4.31 -11.30
CA PHE A 152 -15.22 -3.71 -12.63
C PHE A 152 -16.66 -3.84 -13.15
N GLY A 153 -17.54 -4.52 -12.41
CA GLY A 153 -18.95 -4.70 -12.76
C GLY A 153 -19.30 -6.08 -13.30
N LYS A 154 -20.60 -6.41 -13.25
CA LYS A 154 -21.14 -7.72 -13.64
C LYS A 154 -20.80 -8.07 -15.09
N GLY A 155 -20.36 -9.30 -15.33
CA GLY A 155 -19.96 -9.78 -16.65
C GLY A 155 -18.49 -9.53 -16.99
N GLN A 156 -17.77 -8.72 -16.21
CA GLN A 156 -16.32 -8.55 -16.32
C GLN A 156 -15.58 -9.71 -15.65
N THR A 157 -15.78 -10.93 -16.16
CA THR A 157 -15.17 -12.15 -15.60
C THR A 157 -13.72 -12.34 -16.03
N PHE A 158 -13.30 -11.69 -17.12
CA PHE A 158 -11.95 -11.75 -17.68
C PHE A 158 -11.33 -10.35 -17.76
N LEU A 159 -10.04 -10.30 -18.10
CA LEU A 159 -9.33 -9.05 -18.37
C LEU A 159 -10.08 -8.21 -19.41
N HIS A 160 -9.94 -6.88 -19.33
CA HIS A 160 -10.45 -5.96 -20.36
C HIS A 160 -9.73 -6.21 -21.70
N GLU A 161 -10.36 -5.86 -22.82
CA GLU A 161 -9.79 -6.07 -24.16
C GLU A 161 -8.45 -5.34 -24.38
N ASP A 162 -8.27 -4.20 -23.71
CA ASP A 162 -7.03 -3.41 -23.75
C ASP A 162 -5.89 -4.02 -22.92
N HIS A 163 -6.16 -5.05 -22.12
CA HIS A 163 -5.12 -5.65 -21.30
C HIS A 163 -4.20 -6.53 -22.17
N PRO A 164 -2.86 -6.42 -22.05
CA PRO A 164 -1.92 -7.18 -22.90
C PRO A 164 -2.13 -8.70 -22.90
N ALA A 165 -2.61 -9.23 -21.78
CA ALA A 165 -2.91 -10.66 -21.63
C ALA A 165 -4.33 -11.07 -22.07
N TYR A 166 -5.17 -10.17 -22.58
CA TYR A 166 -6.54 -10.48 -22.99
C TYR A 166 -6.58 -11.57 -24.07
N ALA A 167 -5.76 -11.41 -25.12
CA ALA A 167 -5.66 -12.35 -26.23
C ALA A 167 -4.93 -13.66 -25.87
N LEU A 168 -4.32 -13.74 -24.68
CA LEU A 168 -3.58 -14.92 -24.21
C LEU A 168 -4.46 -15.96 -23.52
N ARG A 169 -5.78 -15.73 -23.49
CA ARG A 169 -6.73 -16.73 -23.00
C ARG A 169 -7.11 -17.70 -24.11
N TRP A 170 -7.28 -18.97 -23.75
CA TRP A 170 -7.90 -19.92 -24.66
C TRP A 170 -9.37 -19.53 -24.84
N GLN A 171 -9.80 -19.33 -26.09
CA GLN A 171 -11.18 -19.06 -26.46
C GLN A 171 -11.85 -20.33 -26.99
N GLU A 172 -13.16 -20.45 -26.73
CA GLU A 172 -13.97 -21.52 -27.30
C GLU A 172 -13.88 -21.48 -28.84
N GLY A 173 -13.64 -22.63 -29.46
CA GLY A 173 -13.47 -22.75 -30.92
C GLY A 173 -12.02 -22.62 -31.43
N VAL A 174 -11.06 -22.23 -30.59
CA VAL A 174 -9.63 -22.20 -30.96
C VAL A 174 -8.99 -23.56 -30.67
N SER A 175 -8.25 -24.13 -31.62
CA SER A 175 -7.54 -25.40 -31.39
C SER A 175 -6.35 -25.19 -30.44
N LYS A 176 -5.88 -26.27 -29.81
CA LYS A 176 -4.68 -26.21 -28.95
C LYS A 176 -3.46 -25.71 -29.73
N GLU A 177 -3.27 -26.22 -30.95
CA GLU A 177 -2.14 -25.87 -31.82
C GLU A 177 -2.18 -24.38 -32.22
N GLU A 178 -3.37 -23.87 -32.52
CA GLU A 178 -3.57 -22.46 -32.85
C GLU A 178 -3.31 -21.56 -31.64
N PHE A 179 -3.80 -21.94 -30.47
CA PHE A 179 -3.55 -21.22 -29.23
C PHE A 179 -2.05 -21.17 -28.88
N GLU A 180 -1.35 -22.31 -28.92
CA GLU A 180 0.08 -22.39 -28.62
C GLU A 180 0.93 -21.58 -29.61
N LYS A 181 0.52 -21.52 -30.89
CA LYS A 181 1.16 -20.67 -31.90
C LYS A 181 1.01 -19.19 -31.55
N ASN A 182 -0.20 -18.76 -31.20
CA ASN A 182 -0.48 -17.36 -30.86
C ASN A 182 0.26 -16.93 -29.59
N LEU A 183 0.32 -17.82 -28.59
CA LEU A 183 1.06 -17.58 -27.35
C LEU A 183 2.56 -17.36 -27.62
N LYS A 184 3.19 -18.23 -28.42
CA LYS A 184 4.62 -18.07 -28.79
C LYS A 184 4.89 -16.77 -29.52
N ALA A 185 4.04 -16.39 -30.48
CA ALA A 185 4.20 -15.14 -31.21
C ALA A 185 4.15 -13.91 -30.27
N HIS A 186 3.25 -13.93 -29.29
CA HIS A 186 3.18 -12.86 -28.29
C HIS A 186 4.40 -12.83 -27.35
N GLU A 187 4.93 -13.99 -26.97
CA GLU A 187 6.16 -14.08 -26.16
C GLU A 187 7.37 -13.50 -26.90
N GLU A 188 7.53 -13.80 -28.18
CA GLU A 188 8.58 -13.24 -29.04
C GLU A 188 8.47 -11.71 -29.13
N GLU A 189 7.27 -11.17 -29.36
CA GLU A 189 7.02 -9.73 -29.39
C GLU A 189 7.30 -9.05 -28.04
N ARG A 190 6.94 -9.70 -26.93
CA ARG A 190 7.22 -9.20 -25.57
C ARG A 190 8.73 -9.18 -25.28
N LEU A 191 9.46 -10.20 -25.71
CA LEU A 191 10.92 -10.28 -25.55
C LEU A 191 11.62 -9.21 -26.38
N ALA A 192 11.19 -8.99 -27.63
CA ALA A 192 11.71 -7.93 -28.49
C ALA A 192 11.51 -6.51 -27.92
N ARG A 193 10.44 -6.28 -27.13
CA ARG A 193 10.20 -5.01 -26.42
C ARG A 193 11.09 -4.80 -25.20
N ARG A 194 11.71 -5.85 -24.67
CA ARG A 194 12.55 -5.82 -23.46
C ARG A 194 14.05 -5.74 -23.76
N SER A 195 14.46 -6.02 -25.01
CA SER A 195 15.84 -5.88 -25.52
C SER A 195 16.10 -4.48 -26.01
#